data_AF-A0A936JUJ0-F1
#
_entry.id   AF-A0A936JUJ0-F1
#
_cell.length_a   1.000
_cell.length_b   1.000
_cell.length_c   1.000
_cell.angle_alpha   90.00
_cell.angle_beta   90.00
_cell.angle_gamma   90.00
#
_symmetry.space_group_name_H-M   'P 1'
#
loop_
_entity.id
_entity.type
_entity.pdbx_description
1 polymer ?
#
loop_
_entity_poly.entity_id
_entity_poly.type
_entity_poly.pdbx_seq_one_letter_code
_entity_poly.pdbx_strand_id
1 'polypeptide(L)'
;MATHIRDTTIIENATDICAAIAGGLESDPETKHLAPLWDGLTAKGDALVSARRVAERTLGRARVRLDVLDAKWDPEVGAFGRDVVDQSGGKRDQAPYTRFFKNVSPSAAQDFGVDREVAQGNAWLAELARDPNEPLAQKWTPRLAAATEALATGSTNRRKALETLALQDTAEELFIADVNIEIDVLEGELLKLFPGQLKRVAAFLSPTKPRTKRSRKKDDSGEE
;
A
#
# COMPACT_ATOMS: atom_id res chain seq x y z
N MET A 1 -5.16 31.37 -18.69
CA MET A 1 -5.50 29.95 -18.76
C MET A 1 -4.46 29.16 -18.01
N ALA A 2 -4.81 28.86 -16.76
CA ALA A 2 -4.19 27.77 -16.04
C ALA A 2 -4.36 26.46 -16.82
N THR A 3 -3.44 25.52 -16.60
CA THR A 3 -3.59 24.16 -17.11
C THR A 3 -3.92 23.27 -15.92
N HIS A 4 -5.00 22.49 -16.00
CA HIS A 4 -5.33 21.54 -14.93
C HIS A 4 -4.16 20.57 -14.73
N ILE A 5 -3.90 20.28 -13.46
CA ILE A 5 -3.01 19.18 -13.07
C ILE A 5 -3.67 17.89 -13.56
N ARG A 6 -2.90 17.05 -14.25
CA ARG A 6 -3.40 15.76 -14.75
C ARG A 6 -3.59 14.80 -13.58
N ASP A 7 -4.58 13.93 -13.65
CA ASP A 7 -4.82 12.89 -12.63
C ASP A 7 -3.64 11.90 -12.51
N THR A 8 -2.80 11.80 -13.54
CA THR A 8 -1.57 10.99 -13.54
C THR A 8 -0.37 11.68 -12.90
N THR A 9 -0.54 12.90 -12.38
CA THR A 9 0.54 13.65 -11.73
C THR A 9 0.79 13.05 -10.35
N ILE A 10 2.05 12.75 -10.05
CA ILE A 10 2.45 12.40 -8.67
C ILE A 10 2.12 13.55 -7.72
N ILE A 11 1.59 13.22 -6.54
CA ILE A 11 1.11 14.20 -5.57
C ILE A 11 2.19 15.20 -5.12
N GLU A 12 3.47 14.81 -5.16
CA GLU A 12 4.61 15.67 -4.86
C GLU A 12 4.65 16.88 -5.80
N ASN A 13 4.41 16.68 -7.09
CA ASN A 13 4.35 17.78 -8.06
C ASN A 13 3.14 18.69 -7.82
N ALA A 14 1.98 18.13 -7.44
CA ALA A 14 0.80 18.94 -7.13
C ALA A 14 1.04 19.81 -5.89
N THR A 15 1.72 19.25 -4.89
CA THR A 15 2.14 19.95 -3.67
C THR A 15 3.13 21.07 -3.99
N ASP A 16 4.14 20.81 -4.84
CA ASP A 16 5.09 21.82 -5.29
C ASP A 16 4.40 22.97 -6.06
N ILE A 17 3.38 22.65 -6.87
CA ILE A 17 2.56 23.67 -7.56
C ILE A 17 1.85 24.55 -6.54
N CYS A 18 1.23 23.97 -5.51
CA CYS A 18 0.57 24.73 -4.45
C CYS A 18 1.55 25.65 -3.72
N ALA A 19 2.73 25.15 -3.35
CA ALA A 19 3.77 25.93 -2.69
C ALA A 19 4.27 27.09 -3.55
N ALA A 20 4.48 26.84 -4.86
CA ALA A 20 4.89 27.87 -5.79
C ALA A 20 3.82 28.96 -6.00
N ILE A 21 2.53 28.57 -6.03
CA ILE A 21 1.42 29.52 -6.09
C ILE A 21 1.37 30.35 -4.80
N ALA A 22 1.45 29.72 -3.62
CA ALA A 22 1.47 30.42 -2.34
C ALA A 22 2.59 31.47 -2.27
N GLY A 23 3.81 31.09 -2.63
CA GLY A 23 4.96 32.00 -2.67
C GLY A 23 4.78 33.15 -3.67
N GLY A 24 4.15 32.87 -4.82
CA GLY A 24 3.76 33.91 -5.77
C GLY A 24 2.77 34.90 -5.15
N LEU A 25 1.71 34.41 -4.53
CA LEU A 25 0.67 35.24 -3.92
C LEU A 25 1.19 36.06 -2.74
N GLU A 26 2.08 35.50 -1.91
CA GLU A 26 2.68 36.19 -0.78
C GLU A 26 3.61 37.34 -1.20
N SER A 27 4.26 37.21 -2.37
CA SER A 27 5.19 38.21 -2.91
C SER A 27 4.51 39.51 -3.38
N ASP A 28 3.18 39.50 -3.54
CA ASP A 28 2.40 40.64 -4.00
C ASP A 28 1.39 41.08 -2.90
N PRO A 29 1.50 42.32 -2.37
CA PRO A 29 0.61 42.81 -1.32
C PRO A 29 -0.88 42.74 -1.66
N GLU A 30 -1.25 42.86 -2.94
CA GLU A 30 -2.65 42.82 -3.37
C GLU A 30 -3.24 41.40 -3.28
N THR A 31 -2.42 40.36 -3.41
CA THR A 31 -2.87 38.95 -3.40
C THR A 31 -2.49 38.19 -2.13
N LYS A 32 -1.68 38.77 -1.25
CA LYS A 32 -1.16 38.10 -0.05
C LYS A 32 -2.23 37.42 0.81
N HIS A 33 -3.43 37.98 0.87
CA HIS A 33 -4.56 37.43 1.61
C HIS A 33 -5.09 36.09 1.07
N LEU A 34 -4.75 35.72 -0.17
CA LEU A 34 -5.12 34.45 -0.80
C LEU A 34 -4.10 33.33 -0.52
N ALA A 35 -2.86 33.68 -0.16
CA ALA A 35 -1.78 32.70 0.08
C ALA A 35 -2.09 31.64 1.16
N PRO A 36 -2.76 31.96 2.30
CA PRO A 36 -2.98 30.98 3.37
C PRO A 36 -3.75 29.72 2.95
N LEU A 37 -4.65 29.82 1.98
CA LEU A 37 -5.35 28.65 1.43
C LEU A 37 -4.36 27.69 0.75
N TRP A 38 -3.45 28.23 -0.04
CA TRP A 38 -2.45 27.48 -0.79
C TRP A 38 -1.36 26.89 0.12
N ASP A 39 -0.99 27.60 1.19
CA ASP A 39 -0.15 27.03 2.25
C ASP A 39 -0.86 25.83 2.91
N GLY A 40 -2.16 25.94 3.16
CA GLY A 40 -2.98 24.84 3.68
C GLY A 40 -3.03 23.63 2.74
N LEU A 41 -3.19 23.85 1.42
CA LEU A 41 -3.14 22.79 0.41
C LEU A 41 -1.75 22.16 0.31
N THR A 42 -0.69 22.96 0.44
CA THR A 42 0.69 22.47 0.48
C THR A 42 0.89 21.54 1.67
N ALA A 43 0.50 21.98 2.87
CA ALA A 43 0.59 21.15 4.07
C ALA A 43 -0.25 19.86 3.98
N LYS A 44 -1.44 19.91 3.36
CA LYS A 44 -2.26 18.72 3.08
C LYS A 44 -1.55 17.76 2.13
N GLY A 45 -0.95 18.28 1.05
CA GLY A 45 -0.16 17.51 0.09
C GLY A 45 1.04 16.81 0.75
N ASP A 46 1.83 17.55 1.54
CA ASP A 46 2.97 17.00 2.30
C ASP A 46 2.55 15.88 3.26
N ALA A 47 1.41 16.05 3.93
CA ALA A 47 0.86 15.02 4.81
C ALA A 47 0.49 13.74 4.05
N LEU A 48 -0.11 13.87 2.87
CA LEU A 48 -0.45 12.74 2.00
C LEU A 48 0.81 12.03 1.46
N VAL A 49 1.81 12.78 1.01
CA VAL A 49 3.12 12.23 0.59
C VAL A 49 3.77 11.41 1.71
N SER A 50 3.77 11.96 2.93
CA SER A 50 4.30 11.27 4.10
C SER A 50 3.49 10.00 4.41
N ALA A 51 2.16 10.08 4.38
CA ALA A 51 1.26 8.95 4.62
C ALA A 51 1.46 7.82 3.59
N ARG A 52 1.59 8.14 2.30
CA ARG A 52 1.89 7.19 1.23
C ARG A 52 3.18 6.41 1.52
N ARG A 53 4.27 7.12 1.84
CA ARG A 53 5.57 6.50 2.15
C ARG A 53 5.49 5.55 3.36
N VAL A 54 4.69 5.90 4.37
CA VAL A 54 4.44 5.02 5.52
C VAL A 54 3.64 3.78 5.11
N ALA A 55 2.59 3.93 4.30
CA ALA A 55 1.78 2.82 3.81
C ALA A 55 2.60 1.85 2.94
N GLU A 56 3.42 2.36 2.01
CA GLU A 56 4.30 1.56 1.16
C GLU A 56 5.32 0.76 1.98
N ARG A 57 5.98 1.40 2.96
CA ARG A 57 6.91 0.70 3.87
C ARG A 57 6.20 -0.37 4.70
N THR A 58 4.99 -0.08 5.16
CA THR A 58 4.18 -1.03 5.93
C THR A 58 3.81 -2.25 5.08
N LEU A 59 3.39 -2.04 3.84
CA LEU A 59 3.12 -3.09 2.88
C LEU A 59 4.37 -3.91 2.57
N GLY A 60 5.52 -3.26 2.32
CA GLY A 60 6.80 -3.93 2.08
C GLY A 60 7.19 -4.84 3.24
N ARG A 61 7.07 -4.35 4.48
CA ARG A 61 7.31 -5.16 5.69
C ARG A 61 6.33 -6.31 5.83
N ALA A 62 5.05 -6.09 5.53
CA ALA A 62 4.03 -7.13 5.61
C ALA A 62 4.26 -8.25 4.59
N ARG A 63 4.70 -7.93 3.37
CA ARG A 63 5.09 -8.91 2.34
C ARG A 63 6.25 -9.78 2.81
N VAL A 64 7.37 -9.17 3.17
CA VAL A 64 8.56 -9.92 3.64
C VAL A 64 8.25 -10.76 4.87
N ARG A 65 7.45 -10.24 5.81
CA ARG A 65 7.03 -11.02 6.98
C ARG A 65 6.17 -12.22 6.59
N LEU A 66 5.26 -12.05 5.64
CA LEU A 66 4.45 -13.16 5.14
C LEU A 66 5.32 -14.23 4.49
N ASP A 67 6.26 -13.85 3.63
CA ASP A 67 7.17 -14.78 2.96
C ASP A 67 8.01 -15.60 3.97
N VAL A 68 8.45 -14.95 5.08
CA VAL A 68 9.17 -15.65 6.16
C VAL A 68 8.25 -16.60 6.95
N LEU A 69 6.98 -16.24 7.13
CA LEU A 69 6.00 -17.09 7.82
C LEU A 69 5.63 -18.30 6.97
N ASP A 70 5.48 -18.09 5.66
CA ASP A 70 5.27 -19.11 4.64
C ASP A 70 6.41 -20.14 4.65
N ALA A 71 7.65 -19.66 4.53
CA ALA A 71 8.85 -20.49 4.60
C ALA A 71 9.04 -21.22 5.95
N LYS A 72 8.40 -20.77 7.03
CA LYS A 72 8.36 -21.48 8.32
C LYS A 72 7.23 -22.50 8.42
N TRP A 73 6.16 -22.30 7.68
CA TRP A 73 5.02 -23.20 7.65
C TRP A 73 5.36 -24.49 6.90
N ASP A 74 6.06 -24.40 5.77
CA ASP A 74 6.41 -25.59 4.96
C ASP A 74 7.17 -26.67 5.73
N PRO A 75 8.24 -26.37 6.49
CA PRO A 75 8.96 -27.41 7.23
C PRO A 75 8.11 -28.03 8.34
N GLU A 76 7.19 -27.27 8.96
CA GLU A 76 6.26 -27.80 9.96
C GLU A 76 5.29 -28.79 9.33
N VAL A 77 4.73 -28.48 8.16
CA VAL A 77 3.85 -29.38 7.40
C VAL A 77 4.59 -30.61 6.90
N GLY A 78 5.82 -30.44 6.40
CA GLY A 78 6.66 -31.55 5.99
C GLY A 78 6.99 -32.48 7.16
N ALA A 79 7.27 -31.92 8.34
CA ALA A 79 7.52 -32.70 9.55
C ALA A 79 6.26 -33.40 10.08
N PHE A 80 5.10 -32.74 10.04
CA PHE A 80 3.81 -33.35 10.36
C PHE A 80 3.50 -34.52 9.41
N GLY A 81 3.67 -34.32 8.11
CA GLY A 81 3.49 -35.36 7.10
C GLY A 81 4.37 -36.58 7.33
N ARG A 82 5.66 -36.37 7.67
CA ARG A 82 6.58 -37.47 8.03
C ARG A 82 6.10 -38.26 9.25
N ASP A 83 5.74 -37.56 10.33
CA ASP A 83 5.24 -38.20 11.54
C ASP A 83 3.97 -39.04 11.30
N VAL A 84 3.05 -38.55 10.46
CA VAL A 84 1.83 -39.29 10.11
C VAL A 84 2.15 -40.55 9.29
N VAL A 85 3.12 -40.48 8.37
CA VAL A 85 3.59 -41.65 7.60
C VAL A 85 4.26 -42.66 8.53
N ASP A 86 5.08 -42.21 9.49
CA ASP A 86 5.75 -43.09 10.44
C ASP A 86 4.73 -43.82 11.32
N GLN A 87 3.68 -43.10 11.78
CA GLN A 87 2.61 -43.70 12.57
C GLN A 87 1.69 -44.64 11.79
N SER A 88 1.62 -44.51 10.46
CA SER A 88 0.96 -45.50 9.60
C SER A 88 1.88 -46.66 9.21
N GLY A 89 3.08 -46.77 9.80
CA GLY A 89 4.06 -47.81 9.46
C GLY A 89 4.55 -47.71 8.01
N GLY A 90 4.58 -46.49 7.46
CA GLY A 90 4.92 -46.22 6.05
C GLY A 90 3.77 -46.40 5.07
N LYS A 91 2.59 -46.88 5.52
CA LYS A 91 1.46 -47.21 4.64
C LYS A 91 0.59 -45.98 4.39
N ARG A 92 0.49 -45.57 3.12
CA ARG A 92 -0.29 -44.38 2.71
C ARG A 92 -1.76 -44.69 2.41
N ASP A 93 -2.13 -45.97 2.41
CA ASP A 93 -3.48 -46.47 2.22
C ASP A 93 -4.20 -46.75 3.56
N GLN A 94 -3.53 -46.54 4.70
CA GLN A 94 -4.05 -46.83 6.04
C GLN A 94 -4.12 -45.58 6.92
N ALA A 95 -4.93 -45.63 7.97
CA ALA A 95 -4.93 -44.61 9.01
C ALA A 95 -3.61 -44.62 9.80
N PRO A 96 -3.13 -43.47 10.31
CA PRO A 96 -3.74 -42.14 10.23
C PRO A 96 -3.50 -41.39 8.90
N TYR A 97 -2.71 -41.92 7.97
CA TYR A 97 -2.37 -41.20 6.72
C TYR A 97 -3.60 -40.84 5.88
N THR A 98 -4.51 -41.77 5.63
CA THR A 98 -5.75 -41.52 4.87
C THR A 98 -6.74 -40.62 5.59
N ARG A 99 -6.53 -40.34 6.88
CA ARG A 99 -7.33 -39.36 7.65
C ARG A 99 -6.94 -37.93 7.29
N PHE A 100 -5.64 -37.66 7.18
CA PHE A 100 -5.11 -36.31 6.95
C PHE A 100 -4.78 -35.98 5.49
N PHE A 101 -4.37 -36.98 4.71
CA PHE A 101 -3.74 -36.78 3.39
C PHE A 101 -4.40 -37.57 2.26
N LYS A 102 -5.69 -37.92 2.41
CA LYS A 102 -6.43 -38.68 1.38
C LYS A 102 -6.46 -38.00 0.01
N ASN A 103 -6.63 -36.68 0.02
CA ASN A 103 -6.86 -35.88 -1.19
C ASN A 103 -5.72 -34.91 -1.49
N VAL A 104 -4.90 -34.60 -0.49
CA VAL A 104 -3.84 -33.60 -0.57
C VAL A 104 -2.63 -34.18 0.15
N SER A 105 -1.51 -34.36 -0.56
CA SER A 105 -0.25 -34.74 0.07
C SER A 105 0.37 -33.53 0.79
N PRO A 106 1.26 -33.74 1.77
CA PRO A 106 1.98 -32.64 2.41
C PRO A 106 2.70 -31.74 1.40
N SER A 107 3.32 -32.31 0.37
CA SER A 107 3.99 -31.56 -0.69
C SER A 107 3.02 -30.73 -1.54
N ALA A 108 1.84 -31.30 -1.88
CA ALA A 108 0.84 -30.55 -2.63
C ALA A 108 0.26 -29.39 -1.83
N ALA A 109 0.17 -29.55 -0.50
CA ALA A 109 -0.29 -28.48 0.39
C ALA A 109 0.69 -27.31 0.49
N GLN A 110 1.99 -27.53 0.28
CA GLN A 110 3.05 -26.49 0.30
C GLN A 110 3.05 -25.62 -0.97
N ASP A 111 2.38 -26.06 -2.04
CA ASP A 111 2.32 -25.34 -3.33
C ASP A 111 0.98 -24.61 -3.53
N PHE A 112 0.15 -24.49 -2.49
CA PHE A 112 -1.22 -24.01 -2.58
C PHE A 112 -1.34 -22.49 -2.60
N GLY A 113 -0.37 -21.80 -2.02
CA GLY A 113 -0.44 -20.40 -1.69
C GLY A 113 -1.18 -20.18 -0.37
N VAL A 114 -0.66 -19.20 0.40
CA VAL A 114 -1.05 -18.78 1.75
C VAL A 114 -2.52 -19.00 2.13
N ASP A 115 -3.49 -18.50 1.36
CA ASP A 115 -4.90 -18.59 1.77
C ASP A 115 -5.43 -20.04 1.79
N ARG A 116 -4.96 -20.88 0.86
CA ARG A 116 -5.31 -22.30 0.81
C ARG A 116 -4.51 -23.12 1.82
N GLU A 117 -3.26 -22.76 2.07
CA GLU A 117 -2.43 -23.37 3.14
C GLU A 117 -3.05 -23.14 4.51
N VAL A 118 -3.51 -21.92 4.80
CA VAL A 118 -4.23 -21.61 6.04
C VAL A 118 -5.50 -22.45 6.15
N ALA A 119 -6.29 -22.54 5.08
CA ALA A 119 -7.50 -23.37 5.08
C ALA A 119 -7.20 -24.85 5.32
N GLN A 120 -6.14 -25.37 4.70
CA GLN A 120 -5.71 -26.76 4.85
C GLN A 120 -5.15 -27.04 6.26
N GLY A 121 -4.35 -26.12 6.82
CA GLY A 121 -3.86 -26.20 8.19
C GLY A 121 -5.00 -26.24 9.21
N ASN A 122 -6.01 -25.39 9.04
CA ASN A 122 -7.21 -25.41 9.87
C ASN A 122 -8.00 -26.72 9.74
N ALA A 123 -8.07 -27.31 8.54
CA ALA A 123 -8.72 -28.61 8.35
C ALA A 123 -7.97 -29.74 9.08
N TRP A 124 -6.64 -29.75 9.07
CA TRP A 124 -5.85 -30.71 9.85
C TRP A 124 -5.98 -30.51 11.36
N LEU A 125 -6.03 -29.26 11.82
CA LEU A 125 -6.28 -28.95 13.24
C LEU A 125 -7.65 -29.44 13.70
N ALA A 126 -8.68 -29.26 12.87
CA ALA A 126 -10.01 -29.79 13.15
C ALA A 126 -10.03 -31.32 13.24
N GLU A 127 -9.21 -31.99 12.43
CA GLU A 127 -9.07 -33.46 12.47
C GLU A 127 -8.32 -33.93 13.72
N LEU A 128 -7.21 -33.26 14.10
CA LEU A 128 -6.48 -33.55 15.34
C LEU A 128 -7.35 -33.33 16.59
N ALA A 129 -8.26 -32.34 16.55
CA ALA A 129 -9.17 -32.06 17.64
C ALA A 129 -10.24 -33.15 17.89
N ARG A 130 -10.41 -34.12 16.97
CA ARG A 130 -11.35 -35.24 17.16
C ARG A 130 -10.92 -36.22 18.24
N ASP A 131 -9.62 -36.43 18.40
CA ASP A 131 -9.06 -37.22 19.50
C ASP A 131 -7.85 -36.49 20.11
N PRO A 132 -8.06 -35.56 21.04
CA PRO A 132 -7.00 -34.73 21.60
C PRO A 132 -5.99 -35.52 22.44
N ASN A 133 -6.32 -36.75 22.84
CA ASN A 133 -5.45 -37.59 23.66
C ASN A 133 -4.49 -38.44 22.82
N GLU A 134 -4.68 -38.52 21.51
CA GLU A 134 -3.77 -39.28 20.65
C GLU A 134 -2.38 -38.58 20.59
N PRO A 135 -1.27 -39.34 20.48
CA PRO A 135 0.07 -38.76 20.46
C PRO A 135 0.30 -37.73 19.34
N LEU A 136 -0.34 -37.89 18.16
CA LEU A 136 -0.30 -36.90 17.09
C LEU A 136 -0.91 -35.58 17.52
N ALA A 137 -2.13 -35.60 18.08
CA ALA A 137 -2.83 -34.39 18.50
C ALA A 137 -2.05 -33.65 19.59
N GLN A 138 -1.52 -34.36 20.59
CA GLN A 138 -0.74 -33.73 21.67
C GLN A 138 0.53 -33.04 21.14
N LYS A 139 1.22 -33.64 20.17
CA LYS A 139 2.44 -33.07 19.58
C LYS A 139 2.16 -31.96 18.58
N TRP A 140 1.20 -32.16 17.68
CA TRP A 140 1.07 -31.35 16.48
C TRP A 140 0.04 -30.24 16.58
N THR A 141 -0.99 -30.37 17.41
CA THR A 141 -1.97 -29.30 17.61
C THR A 141 -1.31 -27.97 17.98
N PRO A 142 -0.44 -27.86 19.01
CA PRO A 142 0.16 -26.58 19.36
C PRO A 142 1.09 -26.03 18.27
N ARG A 143 1.83 -26.90 17.56
CA ARG A 143 2.79 -26.50 16.53
C ARG A 143 2.10 -26.01 15.26
N LEU A 144 1.18 -26.81 14.72
CA LEU A 144 0.42 -26.47 13.52
C LEU A 144 -0.51 -25.28 13.79
N ALA A 145 -1.09 -25.16 14.98
CA ALA A 145 -1.91 -24.00 15.35
C ALA A 145 -1.07 -22.73 15.32
N ALA A 146 0.08 -22.72 16.00
CA ALA A 146 0.96 -21.56 16.01
C ALA A 146 1.44 -21.16 14.61
N ALA A 147 1.86 -22.12 13.78
CA ALA A 147 2.31 -21.84 12.41
C ALA A 147 1.17 -21.32 11.51
N THR A 148 0.00 -21.97 11.56
CA THR A 148 -1.17 -21.62 10.74
C THR A 148 -1.76 -20.26 11.17
N GLU A 149 -1.84 -19.98 12.46
CA GLU A 149 -2.31 -18.70 13.00
C GLU A 149 -1.35 -17.57 12.62
N ALA A 150 -0.05 -17.79 12.70
CA ALA A 150 0.94 -16.81 12.29
C ALA A 150 0.82 -16.49 10.80
N LEU A 151 0.68 -17.51 9.94
CA LEU A 151 0.48 -17.36 8.50
C LEU A 151 -0.83 -16.60 8.18
N ALA A 152 -1.94 -16.95 8.83
CA ALA A 152 -3.23 -16.27 8.69
C ALA A 152 -3.17 -14.80 9.11
N THR A 153 -2.51 -14.53 10.24
CA THR A 153 -2.27 -13.17 10.74
C THR A 153 -1.40 -12.37 9.77
N GLY A 154 -0.34 -12.99 9.23
CA GLY A 154 0.52 -12.41 8.20
C GLY A 154 -0.26 -12.02 6.94
N SER A 155 -1.08 -12.95 6.41
CA SER A 155 -1.92 -12.71 5.23
C SER A 155 -2.88 -11.54 5.46
N THR A 156 -3.54 -11.53 6.63
CA THR A 156 -4.46 -10.45 7.02
C THR A 156 -3.75 -9.10 7.12
N ASN A 157 -2.55 -9.05 7.71
CA ASN A 157 -1.77 -7.83 7.81
C ASN A 157 -1.34 -7.31 6.43
N ARG A 158 -0.93 -8.19 5.52
CA ARG A 158 -0.63 -7.81 4.12
C ARG A 158 -1.87 -7.22 3.43
N ARG A 159 -3.03 -7.85 3.59
CA ARG A 159 -4.30 -7.38 3.01
C ARG A 159 -4.68 -6.00 3.54
N LYS A 160 -4.66 -5.79 4.86
CA LYS A 160 -4.91 -4.48 5.48
C LYS A 160 -3.95 -3.40 4.99
N ALA A 161 -2.66 -3.74 4.81
CA ALA A 161 -1.68 -2.80 4.29
C ALA A 161 -1.94 -2.44 2.82
N LEU A 162 -2.38 -3.40 1.99
CA LEU A 162 -2.83 -3.14 0.61
C LEU A 162 -4.06 -2.24 0.57
N GLU A 163 -5.07 -2.53 1.38
CA GLU A 163 -6.29 -1.71 1.51
C GLU A 163 -5.95 -0.28 1.94
N THR A 164 -5.04 -0.12 2.90
CA THR A 164 -4.57 1.20 3.36
C THR A 164 -3.89 1.97 2.23
N LEU A 165 -3.05 1.31 1.43
CA LEU A 165 -2.39 1.95 0.29
C LEU A 165 -3.39 2.37 -0.80
N ALA A 166 -4.37 1.51 -1.10
CA ALA A 166 -5.43 1.85 -2.05
C ALA A 166 -6.28 3.05 -1.60
N LEU A 167 -6.57 3.15 -0.30
CA LEU A 167 -7.24 4.33 0.26
C LEU A 167 -6.40 5.60 0.15
N GLN A 168 -5.06 5.50 0.21
CA GLN A 168 -4.18 6.64 -0.05
C GLN A 168 -4.25 7.05 -1.52
N ASP A 169 -4.22 6.13 -2.47
CA ASP A 169 -4.33 6.46 -3.89
C ASP A 169 -5.63 7.26 -4.18
N THR A 170 -6.77 6.86 -3.59
CA THR A 170 -8.02 7.63 -3.71
C THR A 170 -7.94 9.01 -3.04
N ALA A 171 -7.28 9.13 -1.88
CA ALA A 171 -7.12 10.42 -1.21
C ALA A 171 -6.24 11.39 -2.03
N GLU A 172 -5.23 10.86 -2.73
CA GLU A 172 -4.36 11.62 -3.63
C GLU A 172 -5.11 12.12 -4.88
N GLU A 173 -5.94 11.27 -5.50
CA GLU A 173 -6.81 11.66 -6.62
C GLU A 173 -7.78 12.78 -6.22
N LEU A 174 -8.44 12.65 -5.07
CA LEU A 174 -9.35 13.69 -4.55
C LEU A 174 -8.60 14.98 -4.24
N PHE A 175 -7.38 14.91 -3.70
CA PHE A 175 -6.55 16.09 -3.47
C PHE A 175 -6.22 16.82 -4.77
N ILE A 176 -5.85 16.11 -5.84
CA ILE A 176 -5.57 16.73 -7.15
C ILE A 176 -6.83 17.39 -7.71
N ALA A 177 -8.00 16.75 -7.55
CA ALA A 177 -9.28 17.33 -7.94
C ALA A 177 -9.59 18.62 -7.16
N ASP A 178 -9.40 18.62 -5.84
CA ASP A 178 -9.56 19.82 -5.00
C ASP A 178 -8.63 20.95 -5.47
N VAL A 179 -7.34 20.66 -5.71
CA VAL A 179 -6.37 21.65 -6.19
C VAL A 179 -6.80 22.25 -7.53
N ASN A 180 -7.29 21.42 -8.45
CA ASN A 180 -7.78 21.92 -9.74
C ASN A 180 -8.97 22.87 -9.61
N ILE A 181 -9.91 22.60 -8.69
CA ILE A 181 -11.02 23.50 -8.40
C ILE A 181 -10.49 24.84 -7.86
N GLU A 182 -9.53 24.79 -6.93
CA GLU A 182 -8.98 26.00 -6.33
C GLU A 182 -8.11 26.80 -7.32
N ILE A 183 -7.47 26.16 -8.30
CA ILE A 183 -6.83 26.85 -9.44
C ILE A 183 -7.85 27.68 -10.21
N ASP A 184 -9.03 27.12 -10.51
CA ASP A 184 -10.08 27.81 -11.26
C ASP A 184 -10.64 29.01 -10.47
N VAL A 185 -10.87 28.82 -9.17
CA VAL A 185 -11.30 29.88 -8.25
C VAL A 185 -10.26 30.99 -8.21
N LEU A 186 -8.98 30.64 -8.05
CA LEU A 186 -7.88 31.60 -8.01
C LEU A 186 -7.75 32.37 -9.33
N GLU A 187 -7.85 31.73 -10.50
CA GLU A 187 -7.83 32.44 -11.78
C GLU A 187 -8.97 33.49 -11.83
N GLY A 188 -10.16 33.15 -11.35
CA GLY A 188 -11.29 34.06 -11.25
C GLY A 188 -11.05 35.24 -10.30
N GLU A 189 -10.45 35.00 -9.13
CA GLU A 189 -10.14 36.06 -8.16
C GLU A 189 -9.04 37.00 -8.67
N LEU A 190 -7.98 36.44 -9.26
CA LEU A 190 -6.89 37.23 -9.85
C LEU A 190 -7.38 38.09 -11.01
N LEU A 191 -8.32 37.61 -11.83
CA LEU A 191 -8.93 38.41 -12.91
C LEU A 191 -9.78 39.57 -12.38
N LYS A 192 -10.40 39.43 -11.21
CA LYS A 192 -11.14 40.52 -10.54
C LYS A 192 -10.20 41.56 -9.95
N LEU A 193 -9.11 41.11 -9.30
CA LEU A 193 -8.09 41.99 -8.74
C LEU A 193 -7.32 42.75 -9.82
N PHE A 194 -7.04 42.10 -10.95
CA PHE A 194 -6.19 42.65 -12.00
C PHE A 194 -6.89 42.71 -13.38
N PRO A 195 -7.95 43.51 -13.53
CA PRO A 195 -8.72 43.58 -14.76
C PRO A 195 -7.83 44.04 -15.93
N GLY A 196 -7.83 43.28 -17.03
CA GLY A 196 -7.03 43.56 -18.23
C GLY A 196 -5.54 43.19 -18.13
N GLN A 197 -5.04 42.75 -16.97
CA GLN A 197 -3.63 42.41 -16.76
C GLN A 197 -3.39 40.89 -16.85
N LEU A 198 -3.80 40.26 -17.96
CA LEU A 198 -3.73 38.80 -18.14
C LEU A 198 -2.32 38.22 -17.95
N LYS A 199 -1.26 38.99 -18.27
CA LYS A 199 0.13 38.57 -18.06
C LYS A 199 0.49 38.47 -16.57
N ARG A 200 -0.06 39.35 -15.73
CA ARG A 200 0.14 39.33 -14.27
C ARG A 200 -0.56 38.11 -13.68
N VAL A 201 -1.83 37.87 -14.05
CA VAL A 201 -2.57 36.66 -13.66
C VAL A 201 -1.83 35.38 -14.06
N ALA A 202 -1.34 35.32 -15.31
CA ALA A 202 -0.61 34.17 -15.81
C ALA A 202 0.76 33.92 -15.14
N ALA A 203 1.31 34.90 -14.42
CA ALA A 203 2.55 34.74 -13.66
C ALA A 203 2.29 33.92 -12.38
N PHE A 204 1.23 34.21 -11.63
CA PHE A 204 0.82 33.44 -10.45
C PHE A 204 0.49 31.99 -10.80
N LEU A 205 -0.18 31.77 -11.94
CA LEU A 205 -0.60 30.44 -12.39
C LEU A 205 0.46 29.73 -13.24
N SER A 206 1.65 30.32 -13.40
CA SER A 206 2.72 29.73 -14.19
C SER A 206 3.20 28.34 -13.73
N PRO A 207 3.18 27.99 -12.42
CA PRO A 207 3.55 26.65 -11.95
C PRO A 207 2.65 25.54 -12.50
N THR A 208 1.39 25.84 -12.84
CA THR A 208 0.43 24.87 -13.39
C THR A 208 0.78 24.45 -14.82
N LYS A 209 1.66 25.18 -15.51
CA LYS A 209 2.01 24.89 -16.90
C LYS A 209 2.89 23.64 -16.95
N PRO A 210 2.64 22.71 -17.90
CA PRO A 210 3.51 21.56 -18.09
C PRO A 210 4.95 22.01 -18.34
N ARG A 211 5.92 21.49 -17.56
CA ARG A 211 7.34 21.70 -17.85
C ARG A 211 7.65 21.11 -19.23
N THR A 212 7.80 21.98 -20.23
CA THR A 212 8.24 21.56 -21.57
C THR A 212 9.72 21.16 -21.50
N LYS A 213 10.09 20.10 -22.22
CA LYS A 213 11.41 19.43 -22.25
C LYS A 213 12.63 20.38 -22.37
N ARG A 214 12.44 21.63 -22.82
CA ARG A 214 13.50 22.65 -22.95
C ARG A 214 13.94 23.29 -21.62
N SER A 215 13.11 23.32 -20.57
CA SER A 215 13.50 23.99 -19.31
C SER A 215 14.53 23.20 -18.49
N ARG A 216 14.57 21.86 -18.62
CA ARG A 216 15.53 21.00 -17.89
C ARG A 216 17.00 21.34 -18.15
N LYS A 217 17.32 21.98 -19.27
CA LYS A 217 18.71 22.30 -19.63
C LYS A 217 19.23 23.60 -18.98
N LYS A 218 18.36 24.39 -18.35
CA LYS A 218 18.73 25.70 -17.80
C LYS A 218 18.94 25.69 -16.28
N ASP A 219 18.35 24.73 -15.58
CA ASP A 219 18.50 24.58 -14.12
C ASP A 219 19.75 23.75 -13.75
N ASP A 220 20.32 22.98 -14.70
CA ASP A 220 21.49 22.10 -14.49
C ASP A 220 22.81 22.71 -15.02
N SER A 221 22.78 23.97 -15.45
CA SER A 221 23.94 24.69 -16.01
C SER A 221 24.34 25.90 -15.16
N GLY A 222 24.00 25.89 -13.87
CA GLY A 222 24.15 27.01 -12.94
C GLY A 222 25.10 26.77 -11.78
N GLU A 223 25.96 25.75 -11.85
CA GLU A 223 27.08 25.56 -10.92
C GLU A 223 28.35 25.38 -11.76
N GLU A 224 29.05 26.50 -11.98
CA GLU A 224 30.51 26.53 -12.21
C GLU A 224 31.24 26.44 -10.87
#